data_AF-A0A2W6A0W0-F1
#
_entry.id   AF-A0A2W6A0W0-F1
#
_cell.length_a   1.000
_cell.length_b   1.000
_cell.length_c   1.000
_cell.angle_alpha   90.00
_cell.angle_beta   90.00
_cell.angle_gamma   90.00
#
_symmetry.space_group_name_H-M   'P 1'
#
loop_
_entity.id
_entity.type
_entity.pdbx_description
1 polymer ?
#
loop_
_entity_poly.entity_id
_entity_poly.type
_entity_poly.pdbx_seq_one_letter_code
_entity_poly.pdbx_strand_id
1 'polypeptide(L)'
;MAVRTVILDPPSAGLDELLERRRRSGLDRLDEVWEGVLHMVPAPSFAHARIAQQLAVLLDGPARAAGLVPAMGEYNLGDSEHDFRVPDGGLHRPGVAGVWLSTAALVVEIVSPGDETWDKLPFYAAHEVDELLIVDPQRQTVDWLAL
;
A
#
# COMPACT_ATOMS: atom_id res chain seq x y z
N MET A 1 -11.37 -15.19 -13.24
CA MET A 1 -10.00 -15.65 -12.92
C MET A 1 -9.09 -14.47 -13.10
N ALA A 2 -8.29 -14.11 -12.08
CA ALA A 2 -7.19 -13.18 -12.27
C ALA A 2 -6.08 -13.92 -13.02
N VAL A 3 -5.52 -13.29 -14.05
CA VAL A 3 -4.38 -13.82 -14.81
C VAL A 3 -3.17 -12.95 -14.43
N ARG A 4 -2.16 -13.56 -13.80
CA ARG A 4 -0.88 -12.92 -13.51
C ARG A 4 0.03 -13.07 -14.72
N THR A 5 0.55 -11.95 -15.23
CA THR A 5 1.45 -11.91 -16.39
C THR A 5 2.79 -11.36 -15.94
N VAL A 6 3.86 -12.13 -16.12
CA VAL A 6 5.25 -11.72 -15.87
C VAL A 6 6.00 -11.70 -17.21
N ILE A 7 6.73 -10.62 -17.49
CA ILE A 7 7.50 -10.44 -18.72
C ILE A 7 8.99 -10.59 -18.37
N LEU A 8 9.70 -11.55 -18.99
CA LEU A 8 11.04 -11.99 -18.55
C LEU A 8 12.22 -11.50 -19.43
N ASP A 9 12.01 -10.88 -20.59
CA ASP A 9 13.06 -10.53 -21.58
C ASP A 9 12.70 -9.24 -22.39
N PRO A 10 13.63 -8.58 -23.12
CA PRO A 10 13.57 -7.14 -23.45
C PRO A 10 12.29 -6.74 -24.20
N PRO A 11 11.85 -5.47 -24.02
CA PRO A 11 10.45 -5.11 -24.07
C PRO A 11 9.82 -5.56 -25.38
N SER A 12 8.96 -6.56 -25.30
CA SER A 12 7.99 -6.84 -26.35
C SER A 12 7.30 -5.53 -26.70
N ALA A 13 7.16 -5.23 -28.00
CA ALA A 13 6.47 -4.05 -28.49
C ALA A 13 5.13 -3.89 -27.73
N GLY A 14 5.02 -2.83 -26.91
CA GLY A 14 3.84 -2.54 -26.10
C GLY A 14 4.08 -2.33 -24.60
N LEU A 15 5.22 -2.77 -24.03
CA LEU A 15 5.53 -2.49 -22.61
C LEU A 15 5.76 -0.99 -22.38
N ASP A 16 6.58 -0.34 -23.21
CA ASP A 16 6.83 1.10 -23.11
C ASP A 16 5.54 1.92 -23.26
N GLU A 17 4.66 1.50 -24.18
CA GLU A 17 3.35 2.14 -24.35
C GLU A 17 2.45 1.93 -23.14
N LEU A 18 2.50 0.76 -22.50
CA LEU A 18 1.77 0.50 -21.26
C LEU A 18 2.26 1.40 -20.14
N LEU A 19 3.57 1.46 -19.91
CA LEU A 19 4.18 2.32 -18.89
C LEU A 19 3.86 3.80 -19.15
N GLU A 20 3.95 4.24 -20.42
CA GLU A 20 3.60 5.62 -20.78
C GLU A 20 2.11 5.92 -20.60
N ARG A 21 1.21 4.96 -20.87
CA ARG A 21 -0.21 5.12 -20.55
C ARG A 21 -0.42 5.30 -19.05
N ARG A 22 0.25 4.50 -18.22
CA ARG A 22 0.14 4.60 -16.75
C ARG A 22 0.67 5.93 -16.23
N ARG A 23 1.83 6.38 -16.71
CA ARG A 23 2.40 7.71 -16.40
C ARG A 23 1.44 8.84 -16.72
N ARG A 24 0.83 8.82 -17.91
CA ARG A 24 -0.15 9.85 -18.31
C ARG A 24 -1.41 9.84 -17.47
N SER A 25 -1.84 8.69 -16.97
CA SER A 25 -2.99 8.59 -16.07
C SER A 25 -2.63 8.81 -14.59
N GLY A 26 -1.34 8.86 -14.24
CA GLY A 26 -0.84 8.94 -12.87
C GLY A 26 -1.02 7.66 -12.05
N LEU A 27 -1.36 6.54 -12.71
CA LEU A 27 -1.58 5.24 -12.04
C LEU A 27 -0.27 4.56 -11.63
N ASP A 28 0.83 4.98 -12.25
CA ASP A 28 2.18 4.57 -11.90
C ASP A 28 2.56 4.91 -10.45
N ARG A 29 1.87 5.87 -9.82
CA ARG A 29 2.08 6.25 -8.42
C ARG A 29 1.52 5.24 -7.41
N LEU A 30 0.63 4.36 -7.87
CA LEU A 30 0.04 3.28 -7.08
C LEU A 30 0.81 1.97 -7.27
N ASP A 31 1.70 1.93 -8.26
CA ASP A 31 2.47 0.73 -8.55
C ASP A 31 3.46 0.47 -7.43
N GLU A 32 3.68 -0.80 -7.14
CA GLU A 32 4.61 -1.24 -6.12
C GLU A 32 5.79 -1.97 -6.79
N VAL A 33 6.94 -1.99 -6.13
CA VAL A 33 8.10 -2.76 -6.59
C VAL A 33 8.48 -3.74 -5.50
N TRP A 34 8.35 -5.03 -5.79
CA TRP A 34 8.61 -6.10 -4.84
C TRP A 34 9.83 -6.88 -5.30
N GLU A 35 10.94 -6.76 -4.59
CA GLU A 35 12.20 -7.44 -4.94
C GLU A 35 12.60 -7.20 -6.42
N GLY A 36 12.38 -5.98 -6.92
CA GLY A 36 12.62 -5.60 -8.31
C GLY A 36 11.54 -5.99 -9.33
N VAL A 37 10.44 -6.63 -8.91
CA VAL A 37 9.29 -6.94 -9.76
C VAL A 37 8.26 -5.81 -9.67
N LEU A 38 7.81 -5.29 -10.81
CA LEU A 38 6.76 -4.27 -10.87
C LEU A 38 5.37 -4.89 -10.68
N HIS A 39 4.67 -4.50 -9.62
CA HIS A 39 3.28 -4.84 -9.35
C HIS A 39 2.40 -3.65 -9.75
N MET A 40 1.67 -3.79 -10.86
CA MET A 40 0.80 -2.73 -11.37
C MET A 40 -0.57 -2.75 -10.68
N VAL A 41 -0.87 -1.74 -9.87
CA VAL A 41 -2.08 -1.69 -9.05
C VAL A 41 -3.18 -0.90 -9.78
N PRO A 42 -4.45 -1.36 -9.79
CA PRO A 42 -5.55 -0.56 -10.34
C PRO A 42 -5.87 0.63 -9.43
N ALA A 43 -6.53 1.66 -9.96
CA ALA A 43 -7.07 2.72 -9.12
C ALA A 43 -8.10 2.15 -8.12
N PRO A 44 -8.14 2.70 -6.89
CA PRO A 44 -9.11 2.27 -5.89
C PRO A 44 -10.55 2.54 -6.37
N SER A 45 -11.45 1.62 -6.05
CA SER A 45 -12.88 1.82 -6.29
C SER A 45 -13.46 2.86 -5.31
N PHE A 46 -14.61 3.46 -5.64
CA PHE A 46 -15.30 4.36 -4.70
C PHE A 46 -15.61 3.69 -3.35
N ALA A 47 -15.98 2.40 -3.36
CA ALA A 47 -16.27 1.66 -2.13
C ALA A 47 -15.02 1.54 -1.25
N HIS A 48 -13.87 1.25 -1.87
CA HIS A 48 -12.56 1.20 -1.22
C HIS A 48 -12.20 2.55 -0.61
N ALA A 49 -12.25 3.62 -1.40
CA ALA A 49 -11.98 4.98 -0.94
C ALA A 49 -12.91 5.42 0.21
N ARG A 50 -14.17 5.00 0.20
CA ARG A 50 -15.11 5.28 1.30
C ARG A 50 -14.70 4.59 2.60
N ILE A 51 -14.17 3.37 2.54
CA ILE A 51 -13.67 2.65 3.72
C ILE A 51 -12.41 3.36 4.24
N ALA A 52 -11.45 3.68 3.36
CA ALA A 52 -10.25 4.43 3.74
C ALA A 52 -10.60 5.73 4.47
N GLN A 53 -11.56 6.51 3.95
CA GLN A 53 -12.02 7.74 4.59
C GLN A 53 -12.66 7.51 5.96
N GLN A 54 -13.41 6.43 6.15
CA GLN A 54 -14.00 6.09 7.45
C GLN A 54 -12.90 5.72 8.45
N LEU A 55 -11.92 4.91 8.05
CA LEU A 55 -10.78 4.57 8.89
C LEU A 55 -9.98 5.82 9.26
N ALA A 56 -9.76 6.73 8.31
CA ALA A 56 -9.08 7.98 8.58
C ALA A 56 -9.75 8.80 9.70
N VAL A 57 -11.08 8.91 9.65
CA VAL A 57 -11.85 9.62 10.69
C VAL A 57 -11.80 8.89 12.02
N LEU A 58 -11.93 7.56 12.03
CA LEU A 58 -11.95 6.75 13.24
C LEU A 58 -10.60 6.74 13.96
N LEU A 59 -9.50 6.72 13.20
CA LEU A 59 -8.14 6.60 13.74
C LEU A 59 -7.52 7.96 14.11
N ASP A 60 -7.96 9.09 13.54
CA ASP A 60 -7.33 10.40 13.77
C ASP A 60 -7.22 10.79 15.26
N GLY A 61 -8.34 10.72 15.99
CA GLY A 61 -8.38 11.08 17.41
C GLY A 61 -7.48 10.19 18.29
N PRO A 62 -7.67 8.85 18.26
CA PRO A 62 -6.82 7.92 18.99
C PRO A 62 -5.33 8.03 18.64
N ALA A 63 -4.99 8.17 17.35
CA ALA A 63 -3.61 8.31 16.90
C ALA A 63 -2.93 9.54 17.52
N ARG A 64 -3.61 10.69 17.46
CA ARG A 64 -3.09 11.93 18.07
C ARG A 64 -2.95 11.83 19.58
N ALA A 65 -3.91 11.18 20.25
CA ALA A 65 -3.84 10.94 21.69
C ALA A 65 -2.64 10.06 22.07
N ALA A 66 -2.25 9.13 21.20
CA ALA A 66 -1.05 8.30 21.35
C ALA A 66 0.26 9.01 20.92
N GLY A 67 0.20 10.27 20.48
CA GLY A 67 1.36 11.01 20.01
C GLY A 67 1.82 10.63 18.60
N LEU A 68 0.98 9.93 17.84
CA LEU A 68 1.23 9.55 16.45
C LEU A 68 0.70 10.61 15.48
N VAL A 69 1.21 10.57 14.26
CA VAL A 69 0.84 11.41 13.13
C VAL A 69 0.00 10.57 12.16
N PRO A 70 -1.32 10.81 12.06
CA PRO A 70 -2.15 10.12 11.07
C PRO A 70 -1.84 10.62 9.66
N ALA A 71 -1.48 9.69 8.76
CA ALA A 71 -1.28 9.93 7.34
C ALA A 71 -2.08 8.88 6.56
N MET A 72 -3.40 9.03 6.56
CA MET A 72 -4.35 8.04 6.05
C MET A 72 -4.61 8.16 4.54
N GLY A 73 -3.54 8.35 3.78
CA GLY A 73 -3.52 8.23 2.32
C GLY A 73 -2.28 7.47 1.88
N GLU A 74 -2.24 7.08 0.61
CA GLU A 74 -1.17 6.28 0.02
C GLU A 74 0.21 6.94 0.22
N TYR A 75 1.20 6.15 0.63
CA TYR A 75 2.60 6.55 0.80
C TYR A 75 3.52 5.37 0.47
N ASN A 76 4.80 5.62 0.22
CA ASN A 76 5.73 4.53 -0.04
C ASN A 76 6.39 4.03 1.25
N LEU A 77 6.20 2.76 1.58
CA LEU A 77 6.91 2.08 2.65
C LEU A 77 8.04 1.23 2.05
N GLY A 78 9.27 1.54 2.44
CA GLY A 78 10.49 0.93 1.91
C GLY A 78 11.68 1.88 2.01
N ASP A 79 12.86 1.40 1.62
CA ASP A 79 14.10 2.18 1.69
C ASP A 79 14.48 2.85 0.36
N SER A 80 13.85 2.44 -0.76
CA SER A 80 14.15 2.97 -2.09
C SER A 80 13.06 2.68 -3.11
N GLU A 81 13.21 3.23 -4.32
CA GLU A 81 12.36 2.94 -5.48
C GLU A 81 12.49 1.50 -6.01
N HIS A 82 13.44 0.71 -5.51
CA HIS A 82 13.70 -0.65 -5.99
C HIS A 82 12.98 -1.73 -5.17
N ASP A 83 12.47 -1.39 -3.98
CA ASP A 83 11.72 -2.33 -3.15
C ASP A 83 10.85 -1.55 -2.15
N PHE A 84 9.55 -1.41 -2.47
CA PHE A 84 8.59 -0.65 -1.67
C PHE A 84 7.16 -1.12 -1.90
N ARG A 85 6.28 -0.87 -0.92
CA ARG A 85 4.83 -1.11 -0.96
C ARG A 85 4.11 0.23 -0.82
N VAL A 86 2.88 0.29 -1.32
CA VAL A 86 2.01 1.45 -1.21
C VAL A 86 0.78 1.03 -0.40
N PRO A 87 0.80 1.21 0.93
CA PRO A 87 -0.36 0.89 1.76
C PRO A 87 -1.51 1.88 1.52
N ASP A 88 -2.73 1.46 1.86
CA ASP A 88 -3.92 2.32 1.79
C ASP A 88 -3.91 3.46 2.83
N GLY A 89 -3.12 3.32 3.89
CA GLY A 89 -2.91 4.36 4.89
C GLY A 89 -1.99 3.93 6.02
N GLY A 90 -1.67 4.86 6.91
CA GLY A 90 -0.82 4.55 8.06
C GLY A 90 -0.80 5.62 9.14
N LEU A 91 -0.25 5.22 10.28
CA LEU A 91 0.08 6.10 11.38
C LEU A 91 1.59 6.08 11.59
N HIS A 92 2.17 7.25 11.80
CA HIS A 92 3.61 7.43 11.88
C HIS A 92 4.04 8.09 13.18
N ARG A 93 5.32 7.93 13.52
CA ARG A 93 5.94 8.66 14.63
C ARG A 93 6.22 10.11 14.20
N PRO A 94 6.28 11.07 15.15
CA PRO A 94 6.65 12.44 14.83
C PRO A 94 8.04 12.54 14.17
N GLY A 95 8.21 13.48 13.24
CA GLY A 95 9.49 13.73 12.57
C GLY A 95 9.76 12.90 11.32
N VAL A 96 8.86 11.96 10.97
CA VAL A 96 8.91 11.22 9.70
C VAL A 96 8.77 12.21 8.52
N ALA A 97 9.66 12.08 7.54
CA ALA A 97 9.69 12.90 6.34
C ALA A 97 10.43 12.17 5.21
N GLY A 98 10.10 12.50 3.97
CA GLY A 98 10.71 11.91 2.78
C GLY A 98 9.69 11.28 1.84
N VAL A 99 10.19 10.71 0.75
CA VAL A 99 9.38 9.98 -0.25
C VAL A 99 9.23 8.51 0.13
N TRP A 100 10.26 7.93 0.73
CA TRP A 100 10.34 6.53 1.16
C TRP A 100 10.36 6.50 2.68
N LEU A 101 9.40 5.83 3.29
CA LEU A 101 9.29 5.68 4.73
C LEU A 101 9.74 4.28 5.12
N SER A 102 10.83 4.16 5.87
CA SER A 102 11.43 2.86 6.20
C SER A 102 10.56 2.02 7.16
N THR A 103 9.59 2.62 7.85
CA THR A 103 8.71 1.97 8.82
C THR A 103 7.44 2.79 9.09
N ALA A 104 6.47 2.20 9.79
CA ALA A 104 5.26 2.85 10.30
C ALA A 104 4.85 2.30 11.68
N ALA A 105 4.13 3.08 12.47
CA ALA A 105 3.56 2.60 13.73
C ALA A 105 2.28 1.77 13.49
N LEU A 106 1.53 2.09 12.43
CA LEU A 106 0.43 1.28 11.94
C LEU A 106 0.43 1.33 10.42
N VAL A 107 0.36 0.18 9.77
CA VAL A 107 0.00 0.05 8.36
C VAL A 107 -1.46 -0.35 8.26
N VAL A 108 -2.19 0.24 7.30
CA VAL A 108 -3.58 -0.09 7.00
C VAL A 108 -3.68 -0.60 5.57
N GLU A 109 -4.32 -1.76 5.40
CA GLU A 109 -4.62 -2.39 4.11
C GLU A 109 -6.12 -2.72 4.03
N ILE A 110 -6.76 -2.38 2.91
CA ILE A 110 -8.16 -2.66 2.63
C ILE A 110 -8.21 -3.67 1.49
N VAL A 111 -8.74 -4.85 1.76
CA VAL A 111 -8.66 -5.96 0.81
C VAL A 111 -9.50 -5.68 -0.44
N SER A 112 -8.87 -5.80 -1.61
CA SER A 112 -9.50 -5.71 -2.92
C SER A 112 -9.54 -7.07 -3.63
N PRO A 113 -10.49 -7.30 -4.56
CA PRO A 113 -10.57 -8.57 -5.28
C PRO A 113 -9.26 -8.90 -6.03
N GLY A 114 -8.63 -10.02 -5.67
CA GLY A 114 -7.40 -10.48 -6.30
C GLY A 114 -6.15 -9.74 -5.86
N ASP A 115 -6.21 -9.02 -4.73
CA ASP A 115 -5.01 -8.42 -4.13
C ASP A 115 -4.06 -9.46 -3.55
N GLU A 116 -2.85 -8.99 -3.25
CA GLU A 116 -1.76 -9.75 -2.63
C GLU A 116 -1.50 -9.21 -1.19
N THR A 117 -2.54 -8.72 -0.50
CA THR A 117 -2.40 -8.02 0.80
C THR A 117 -1.64 -8.84 1.84
N TRP A 118 -1.96 -10.14 1.94
CA TRP A 118 -1.31 -11.04 2.90
C TRP A 118 0.15 -11.35 2.54
N ASP A 119 0.52 -11.27 1.26
CA ASP A 119 1.88 -11.52 0.80
C ASP A 119 2.84 -10.38 1.16
N LYS A 120 2.30 -9.20 1.53
CA LYS A 120 3.08 -8.05 2.04
C LYS A 120 3.52 -8.23 3.50
N LEU A 121 2.95 -9.17 4.26
CA LEU A 121 3.20 -9.28 5.69
C LEU A 121 4.68 -9.51 6.06
N PRO A 122 5.45 -10.40 5.39
CA PRO A 122 6.87 -10.53 5.66
C PRO A 122 7.67 -9.24 5.40
N PHE A 123 7.26 -8.46 4.39
CA PHE A 123 7.89 -7.17 4.09
C PHE A 123 7.64 -6.16 5.21
N TYR A 124 6.40 -6.03 5.69
CA TYR A 124 6.09 -5.15 6.81
C TYR A 124 6.81 -5.54 8.11
N ALA A 125 6.92 -6.84 8.40
CA ALA A 125 7.69 -7.32 9.54
C ALA A 125 9.19 -7.01 9.41
N ALA A 126 9.76 -7.18 8.21
CA ALA A 126 11.17 -6.85 7.96
C ALA A 126 11.47 -5.33 8.07
N HIS A 127 10.48 -4.49 7.79
CA HIS A 127 10.52 -3.03 7.96
C HIS A 127 10.15 -2.56 9.38
N GLU A 128 10.07 -3.47 10.34
CA GLU A 128 9.80 -3.16 11.76
C GLU A 128 8.52 -2.32 11.93
N VAL A 129 7.49 -2.58 11.12
CA VAL A 129 6.16 -2.00 11.33
C VAL A 129 5.61 -2.52 12.65
N ASP A 130 5.13 -1.66 13.55
CA ASP A 130 4.68 -2.14 14.87
C ASP A 130 3.38 -2.96 14.76
N GLU A 131 2.42 -2.45 13.98
CA GLU A 131 1.08 -3.03 13.86
C GLU A 131 0.56 -2.99 12.40
N LEU A 132 -0.24 -3.98 12.03
CA LEU A 132 -0.92 -4.08 10.72
C LEU A 132 -2.43 -4.28 10.91
N LEU A 133 -3.21 -3.39 10.30
CA LEU A 133 -4.66 -3.46 10.24
C LEU A 133 -5.11 -3.86 8.83
N ILE A 134 -5.70 -5.04 8.70
CA ILE A 134 -6.28 -5.54 7.45
C ILE A 134 -7.80 -5.49 7.56
N VAL A 135 -8.46 -4.84 6.61
CA VAL A 135 -9.92 -4.74 6.53
C VAL A 135 -10.40 -5.45 5.29
N ASP A 136 -11.15 -6.54 5.44
CA ASP A 136 -11.75 -7.27 4.32
C ASP A 136 -13.25 -6.94 4.20
N PRO A 137 -13.66 -6.11 3.23
CA PRO A 137 -15.06 -5.75 3.05
C PRO A 137 -15.92 -6.89 2.49
N GLN A 138 -15.33 -7.86 1.78
CA GLN A 138 -16.08 -8.98 1.20
C GLN A 138 -16.39 -10.02 2.27
N ARG A 139 -15.43 -10.31 3.15
CA ARG A 139 -15.57 -11.22 4.29
C ARG A 139 -16.16 -10.54 5.51
N GLN A 140 -16.22 -9.20 5.51
CA GLN A 140 -16.63 -8.37 6.64
C GLN A 140 -15.79 -8.65 7.89
N THR A 141 -14.48 -8.81 7.71
CA THR A 141 -13.53 -9.08 8.78
C THR A 141 -12.54 -7.94 8.97
N VAL A 142 -12.02 -7.86 10.18
CA VAL A 142 -10.91 -6.98 10.53
C VAL A 142 -9.89 -7.85 11.25
N ASP A 143 -8.68 -7.89 10.72
CA ASP A 143 -7.54 -8.58 11.32
C ASP A 143 -6.56 -7.49 11.80
N TRP A 144 -6.24 -7.51 13.08
CA TRP A 144 -5.31 -6.57 13.71
C TRP A 144 -4.13 -7.35 14.27
N LEU A 145 -2.95 -7.13 13.71
CA LEU A 145 -1.74 -7.89 13.99
C LEU A 145 -0.68 -6.98 14.62
N ALA A 146 -0.02 -7.47 15.67
CA ALA A 146 1.26 -6.94 16.12
C ALA A 146 2.37 -7.75 15.44
N LEU A 147 3.35 -7.07 14.83
CA LEU A 147 4.40 -7.69 14.02
C LEU A 147 5.74 -7.83 14.76
#